data_AF-A0A9W7G573-F1
#
_entry.id   AF-A0A9W7G573-F1
#
_cell.length_a   1.000
_cell.length_b   1.000
_cell.length_c   1.000
_cell.angle_alpha   90.00
_cell.angle_beta   90.00
_cell.angle_gamma   90.00
#
_symmetry.space_group_name_H-M   'P 1'
#
loop_
_entity.id
_entity.type
_entity.pdbx_description
1 polymer ?
#
loop_
_entity_poly.entity_id
_entity_poly.type
_entity_poly.pdbx_seq_one_letter_code
_entity_poly.pdbx_strand_id
1 'polypeptide(L)'
;MTSSAAEMMPTTIHCWSQPRSTSTALLYAFSQHPNVGKVFDEPLYGAHLLASPHLTRSGQEKDTVLAAQAHSNSIDACYNVLSQQSPDPSKPLTFIKHMSKHFPLLSLLSPPSSSIKAAQRILTQDKHIILLRDPLETIQSWSTAVEAGAAGATTLEELG
;
A
#
# COMPACT_ATOMS: atom_id res chain seq x y z
N MET A 1 8.07 38.80 8.24
CA MET A 1 7.09 38.50 7.18
C MET A 1 6.94 36.99 7.10
N THR A 2 6.02 36.43 7.87
CA THR A 2 5.70 35.00 7.84
C THR A 2 4.90 34.74 6.57
N SER A 3 5.51 34.08 5.59
CA SER A 3 4.79 33.51 4.46
C SER A 3 3.64 32.67 5.04
N SER A 4 2.42 33.05 4.70
CA SER A 4 1.23 32.24 4.92
C SER A 4 1.48 30.92 4.19
N ALA A 5 1.87 29.88 4.93
CA ALA A 5 1.86 28.53 4.41
C ALA A 5 0.41 28.30 3.97
N ALA A 6 0.17 28.26 2.66
CA ALA A 6 -1.13 27.93 2.11
C ALA A 6 -1.63 26.70 2.87
N GLU A 7 -2.79 26.83 3.52
CA GLU A 7 -3.38 25.79 4.33
C GLU A 7 -3.53 24.55 3.46
N MET A 8 -2.61 23.59 3.63
CA MET A 8 -2.59 22.40 2.80
C MET A 8 -3.78 21.55 3.22
N MET A 9 -4.68 21.33 2.28
CA MET A 9 -5.83 20.46 2.49
C MET A 9 -5.37 19.06 2.91
N PRO A 10 -5.98 18.47 3.95
CA PRO A 10 -5.75 17.07 4.33
C PRO A 10 -5.84 16.15 3.11
N THR A 11 -4.76 15.45 2.80
CA THR A 11 -4.62 14.64 1.60
C THR A 11 -4.03 13.27 1.93
N THR A 12 -4.73 12.21 1.55
CA THR A 12 -4.19 10.84 1.55
C THR A 12 -3.56 10.57 0.19
N ILE A 13 -2.35 10.00 0.19
CA ILE A 13 -1.61 9.64 -1.02
C ILE A 13 -1.47 8.11 -1.05
N HIS A 14 -2.10 7.47 -2.04
CA HIS A 14 -1.98 6.05 -2.31
C HIS A 14 -0.88 5.82 -3.35
N CYS A 15 0.25 5.23 -2.94
CA CYS A 15 1.32 4.82 -3.83
C CYS A 15 1.17 3.34 -4.19
N TRP A 16 0.73 3.07 -5.41
CA TRP A 16 0.59 1.72 -5.97
C TRP A 16 1.89 1.35 -6.65
N SER A 17 2.53 0.29 -6.18
CA SER A 17 3.87 -0.06 -6.62
C SER A 17 3.98 -1.53 -6.96
N GLN A 18 4.73 -1.83 -8.03
CA GLN A 18 5.16 -3.20 -8.30
C GLN A 18 6.26 -3.62 -7.29
N PRO A 19 6.51 -4.92 -7.11
CA PRO A 19 7.64 -5.38 -6.32
C PRO A 19 8.97 -4.79 -6.79
N ARG A 20 9.90 -4.61 -5.85
CA ARG A 20 11.28 -4.16 -6.15
C ARG A 20 11.36 -2.81 -6.90
N SER A 21 10.33 -1.98 -6.80
CA SER A 21 10.20 -0.65 -7.42
C SER A 21 10.80 0.50 -6.62
N THR A 22 11.56 0.22 -5.56
CA THR A 22 12.07 1.22 -4.59
C THR A 22 10.98 1.92 -3.76
N SER A 23 9.76 1.39 -3.73
CA SER A 23 8.63 1.95 -2.96
C SER A 23 8.92 2.09 -1.46
N THR A 24 9.72 1.21 -0.86
CA THR A 24 10.15 1.35 0.55
C THR A 24 11.04 2.57 0.76
N ALA A 25 11.94 2.87 -0.18
CA ALA A 25 12.76 4.09 -0.11
C ALA A 25 11.89 5.34 -0.23
N LEU A 26 10.89 5.32 -1.11
CA LEU A 26 9.91 6.40 -1.23
C LEU A 26 9.09 6.56 0.06
N LEU A 27 8.66 5.46 0.68
CA LEU A 27 7.98 5.48 1.98
C LEU A 27 8.84 6.17 3.05
N TYR A 28 10.14 5.87 3.11
CA TYR A 28 11.05 6.56 4.03
C TYR A 28 11.22 8.05 3.69
N ALA A 29 11.25 8.43 2.41
CA ALA A 29 11.29 9.84 2.03
C ALA A 29 10.04 10.61 2.52
N PHE A 30 8.85 10.01 2.38
CA PHE A 30 7.62 10.60 2.93
C PHE A 30 7.61 10.62 4.46
N SER A 31 8.15 9.60 5.13
CA SER A 31 8.16 9.55 6.60
C SER A 31 9.01 10.66 7.24
N GLN A 32 10.01 11.16 6.52
CA GLN A 32 10.86 12.27 6.96
C GLN A 32 10.32 13.65 6.57
N HIS A 33 9.26 13.71 5.76
CA HIS A 33 8.73 14.98 5.29
C HIS A 33 7.94 15.71 6.40
N PRO A 34 8.20 17.00 6.67
CA PRO A 34 7.65 17.69 7.84
C PRO A 34 6.12 17.76 7.86
N ASN A 35 5.50 17.80 6.68
CA ASN A 35 4.04 17.87 6.54
C ASN A 35 3.36 16.49 6.49
N VAL A 36 4.11 15.39 6.56
CA VAL A 36 3.57 14.03 6.59
C VAL A 36 3.37 13.60 8.03
N GLY A 37 2.12 13.33 8.39
CA GLY A 37 1.73 12.90 9.72
C GLY A 37 1.93 11.40 9.91
N LYS A 38 1.55 10.63 8.90
CA LYS A 38 1.52 9.16 8.98
C LYS A 38 1.98 8.56 7.66
N VAL A 39 2.73 7.46 7.79
CA VAL A 39 3.03 6.56 6.67
C VAL A 39 2.55 5.16 7.02
N PHE A 40 2.01 4.46 6.02
CA PHE A 40 1.53 3.09 6.17
C PHE A 40 2.20 2.21 5.13
N ASP A 41 2.87 1.16 5.61
CA ASP A 41 3.54 0.19 4.76
C ASP A 41 2.61 -1.00 4.52
N GLU A 42 2.06 -1.08 3.31
CA GLU A 42 1.28 -2.23 2.83
C GLU A 42 0.16 -2.68 3.79
N PRO A 43 -0.77 -1.80 4.21
CA PRO A 43 -1.75 -2.13 5.25
C PRO A 43 -2.79 -3.18 4.85
N LEU A 44 -2.85 -3.55 3.57
CA LEU A 44 -3.73 -4.59 3.03
C LEU A 44 -3.02 -5.92 2.81
N TYR A 45 -1.76 -6.06 3.21
CA TYR A 45 -0.99 -7.27 2.92
C TYR A 45 -1.55 -8.50 3.65
N GLY A 46 -2.00 -8.34 4.90
CA GLY A 46 -2.68 -9.41 5.62
C GLY A 46 -3.95 -9.91 4.92
N ALA A 47 -4.76 -8.99 4.40
CA ALA A 47 -5.94 -9.33 3.60
C ALA A 47 -5.58 -10.05 2.29
N HIS A 48 -4.51 -9.61 1.61
CA HIS A 48 -3.98 -10.28 0.42
C HIS A 48 -3.54 -11.72 0.72
N LEU A 49 -2.82 -11.94 1.83
CA LEU A 49 -2.38 -13.30 2.23
C LEU A 49 -3.54 -14.24 2.56
N LEU A 50 -4.65 -13.72 3.07
CA LEU A 50 -5.88 -14.51 3.25
C LEU A 50 -6.57 -14.84 1.93
N ALA A 51 -6.61 -13.86 1.01
CA ALA A 51 -7.24 -14.04 -0.31
C ALA A 51 -6.42 -14.98 -1.22
N SER A 52 -5.11 -15.10 -0.98
CA SER A 52 -4.19 -15.88 -1.80
C SER A 52 -3.46 -16.95 -0.97
N PRO A 53 -4.15 -17.96 -0.42
CA PRO A 53 -3.56 -18.95 0.48
C PRO A 53 -2.55 -19.88 -0.20
N HIS A 54 -2.54 -19.92 -1.54
CA HIS A 54 -1.63 -20.72 -2.36
C HIS A 54 -0.23 -20.10 -2.52
N LEU A 55 -0.05 -18.81 -2.20
CA LEU A 55 1.24 -18.14 -2.35
C LEU A 55 2.29 -18.78 -1.42
N THR A 56 3.42 -19.14 -2.01
CA THR A 56 4.49 -19.88 -1.35
C THR A 56 5.44 -18.92 -0.62
N ARG A 57 4.94 -18.26 0.42
CA ARG A 57 5.77 -17.45 1.33
C ARG A 57 6.18 -18.28 2.53
N SER A 58 7.35 -18.01 3.12
CA SER A 58 7.76 -18.69 4.35
C SER A 58 6.70 -18.50 5.45
N GLY A 59 6.35 -19.58 6.16
CA GLY A 59 5.28 -19.54 7.16
C GLY A 59 5.50 -18.47 8.23
N GLN A 60 6.75 -18.27 8.63
CA GLN A 60 7.13 -17.26 9.63
C GLN A 60 6.84 -15.82 9.18
N GLU A 61 7.09 -15.47 7.92
CA GLU A 61 6.78 -14.13 7.40
C GLU A 61 5.26 -13.92 7.28
N LYS A 62 4.53 -14.96 6.85
CA LYS A 62 3.07 -14.93 6.76
C LYS A 62 2.45 -14.70 8.13
N ASP A 63 2.85 -15.49 9.12
CA ASP A 63 2.33 -15.39 10.49
C ASP A 63 2.66 -14.05 11.13
N THR A 64 3.86 -13.52 10.88
CA THR A 64 4.26 -12.19 11.36
C THR A 64 3.37 -11.09 10.80
N VAL A 65 3.08 -11.10 9.50
CA VAL A 65 2.21 -10.09 8.87
C VAL A 65 0.77 -10.22 9.38
N LEU A 66 0.24 -11.43 9.49
CA LEU A 66 -1.11 -11.66 10.00
C LEU A 66 -1.22 -11.24 11.48
N ALA A 67 -0.19 -11.46 12.30
CA ALA A 67 -0.17 -10.98 13.68
C ALA A 67 -0.10 -9.44 13.80
N ALA A 68 0.57 -8.78 12.85
CA ALA A 68 0.82 -7.34 12.89
C ALA A 68 -0.30 -6.48 12.27
N GLN A 69 -1.08 -7.03 11.34
CA GLN A 69 -2.09 -6.28 10.60
C GLN A 69 -3.50 -6.81 10.88
N ALA A 70 -4.47 -5.90 11.03
CA ALA A 70 -5.87 -6.28 10.93
C ALA A 70 -6.13 -6.86 9.54
N HIS A 71 -6.63 -8.09 9.47
CA HIS A 71 -6.80 -8.82 8.22
C HIS A 71 -8.18 -9.49 8.18
N SER A 72 -8.80 -9.48 7.01
CA SER A 72 -10.07 -10.14 6.73
C SER A 72 -10.19 -10.32 5.22
N ASN A 73 -10.93 -11.34 4.79
CA ASN A 73 -11.31 -11.54 3.39
C ASN A 73 -12.51 -10.65 2.97
N SER A 74 -13.00 -9.77 3.86
CA SER A 74 -14.07 -8.83 3.57
C SER A 74 -13.56 -7.56 2.91
N ILE A 75 -14.21 -7.15 1.82
CA ILE A 75 -13.98 -5.86 1.16
C ILE A 75 -14.23 -4.70 2.13
N ASP A 76 -15.27 -4.78 2.97
CA ASP A 76 -15.58 -3.73 3.95
C ASP A 76 -14.46 -3.58 4.98
N ALA A 77 -13.84 -4.68 5.39
CA ALA A 77 -12.71 -4.63 6.30
C ALA A 77 -11.51 -3.92 5.67
N CYS A 78 -11.25 -4.14 4.37
CA CYS A 78 -10.21 -3.42 3.65
C CYS A 78 -10.50 -1.90 3.62
N TYR A 79 -11.73 -1.49 3.34
CA TYR A 79 -12.13 -0.08 3.38
C TYR A 79 -12.05 0.54 4.79
N ASN A 80 -12.36 -0.24 5.82
CA ASN A 80 -12.24 0.20 7.21
C ASN A 80 -10.78 0.47 7.57
N VAL A 81 -9.86 -0.42 7.19
CA VAL A 81 -8.42 -0.23 7.36
C VAL A 81 -7.98 1.08 6.70
N LEU A 82 -8.36 1.32 5.43
CA LEU A 82 -7.96 2.54 4.72
C LEU A 82 -8.63 3.81 5.27
N SER A 83 -9.85 3.73 5.79
CA SER A 83 -10.56 4.89 6.34
C SER A 83 -10.02 5.35 7.68
N GLN A 84 -9.46 4.43 8.47
CA GLN A 84 -8.79 4.74 9.73
C GLN A 84 -7.43 5.46 9.52
N GLN A 85 -6.96 5.55 8.28
CA GLN A 85 -5.66 6.13 7.92
C GLN A 85 -5.74 7.62 7.52
N SER A 86 -6.81 8.30 7.92
CA SER A 86 -7.05 9.71 7.56
C SER A 86 -5.93 10.65 8.08
N PRO A 87 -5.62 11.75 7.34
CA PRO A 87 -4.56 12.69 7.72
C PRO A 87 -4.83 13.41 9.04
N ASP A 88 -3.75 13.82 9.70
CA ASP A 88 -3.80 14.63 10.92
C ASP A 88 -3.97 16.12 10.54
N PRO A 89 -4.85 16.88 11.20
CA PRO A 89 -4.99 18.32 10.93
C PRO A 89 -3.68 19.11 11.06
N SER A 90 -2.76 18.70 11.94
CA SER A 90 -1.46 19.34 12.15
C SER A 90 -0.39 18.95 11.13
N LYS A 91 -0.57 17.81 10.46
CA LYS A 91 0.32 17.28 9.42
C LYS A 91 -0.54 16.67 8.31
N PRO A 92 -0.93 17.49 7.32
CA PRO A 92 -2.07 17.21 6.46
C PRO A 92 -1.84 16.09 5.44
N LEU A 93 -0.66 15.48 5.40
CA LEU A 93 -0.37 14.39 4.46
C LEU A 93 -0.33 13.04 5.17
N THR A 94 -1.09 12.09 4.65
CA THR A 94 -0.88 10.66 4.91
C THR A 94 -0.34 10.01 3.64
N PHE A 95 0.69 9.18 3.76
CA PHE A 95 1.19 8.36 2.66
C PHE A 95 0.91 6.87 2.93
N ILE A 96 0.32 6.18 1.96
CA ILE A 96 0.03 4.75 2.03
C ILE A 96 0.73 4.06 0.86
N LYS A 97 1.68 3.19 1.19
CA LYS A 97 2.32 2.30 0.22
C LYS A 97 1.46 1.06 0.03
N HIS A 98 1.16 0.74 -1.23
CA HIS A 98 0.48 -0.47 -1.66
C HIS A 98 1.36 -1.27 -2.61
N MET A 99 1.18 -2.58 -2.57
CA MET A 99 1.57 -3.44 -3.68
C MET A 99 0.43 -3.47 -4.69
N SER A 100 0.74 -3.49 -5.99
CA SER A 100 -0.28 -3.52 -7.06
C SER A 100 -1.28 -4.67 -6.89
N LYS A 101 -0.82 -5.83 -6.38
CA LYS A 101 -1.67 -7.00 -6.06
C LYS A 101 -2.71 -6.78 -4.95
N HIS A 102 -2.67 -5.66 -4.25
CA HIS A 102 -3.73 -5.27 -3.30
C HIS A 102 -4.93 -4.64 -4.01
N PHE A 103 -4.76 -4.14 -5.23
CA PHE A 103 -5.80 -3.41 -5.95
C PHE A 103 -7.10 -4.21 -6.12
N PRO A 104 -7.07 -5.53 -6.45
CA PRO A 104 -8.30 -6.33 -6.55
C PRO A 104 -9.11 -6.43 -5.24
N LEU A 105 -8.51 -6.19 -4.08
CA LEU A 105 -9.19 -6.30 -2.78
C LEU A 105 -10.25 -5.23 -2.54
N LEU A 106 -10.19 -4.11 -3.27
CA LEU A 106 -11.01 -2.94 -2.99
C LEU A 106 -12.29 -2.88 -3.84
N SER A 107 -12.41 -3.62 -4.95
CA SER A 107 -13.57 -3.53 -5.86
C SER A 107 -13.98 -2.07 -6.15
N LEU A 108 -13.01 -1.20 -6.43
CA LEU A 108 -13.22 0.27 -6.46
C LEU A 108 -14.31 0.71 -7.44
N LEU A 109 -14.49 -0.02 -8.55
CA LEU A 109 -15.50 0.28 -9.58
C LEU A 109 -16.90 -0.28 -9.25
N SER A 110 -17.02 -1.16 -8.26
CA SER A 110 -18.27 -1.76 -7.83
C SER A 110 -18.19 -2.11 -6.34
N PRO A 111 -18.08 -1.10 -5.45
CA PRO A 111 -17.95 -1.33 -4.03
C PRO A 111 -19.30 -1.78 -3.43
N PRO A 112 -19.29 -2.55 -2.34
CA PRO A 112 -20.49 -2.83 -1.55
C PRO A 112 -21.17 -1.53 -1.09
N SER A 113 -22.49 -1.54 -0.91
CA SER A 113 -23.25 -0.37 -0.45
C SER A 113 -22.73 0.19 0.89
N SER A 114 -22.24 -0.66 1.78
CA SER A 114 -21.60 -0.31 3.06
C SER A 114 -20.31 0.51 2.90
N SER A 115 -19.58 0.31 1.80
CA SER A 115 -18.27 0.91 1.54
C SER A 115 -18.28 1.98 0.44
N ILE A 116 -19.43 2.26 -0.18
CA ILE A 116 -19.53 3.16 -1.34
C ILE A 116 -18.96 4.55 -1.09
N LYS A 117 -19.17 5.11 0.12
CA LYS A 117 -18.63 6.42 0.50
C LYS A 117 -17.11 6.41 0.62
N ALA A 118 -16.55 5.34 1.20
CA ALA A 118 -15.10 5.19 1.33
C ALA A 118 -14.45 5.02 -0.04
N ALA A 119 -15.05 4.21 -0.91
CA ALA A 119 -14.63 4.05 -2.30
C ALA A 119 -14.66 5.38 -3.08
N GLN A 120 -15.76 6.14 -2.95
CA GLN A 120 -15.88 7.46 -3.57
C GLN A 120 -14.79 8.42 -3.07
N ARG A 121 -14.54 8.48 -1.76
CA ARG A 121 -13.45 9.30 -1.20
C ARG A 121 -12.10 8.91 -1.80
N ILE A 122 -11.76 7.63 -1.77
CA ILE A 122 -10.48 7.11 -2.29
C ILE A 122 -10.33 7.49 -3.76
N LEU A 123 -11.36 7.27 -4.59
CA LEU A 123 -11.27 7.52 -6.02
C LEU A 123 -11.25 9.00 -6.42
N THR A 124 -11.92 9.87 -5.66
CA THR A 124 -12.21 11.25 -6.12
C THR A 124 -11.51 12.33 -5.31
N GLN A 125 -11.14 12.05 -4.07
CA GLN A 125 -10.55 13.03 -3.14
C GLN A 125 -9.08 12.70 -2.86
N ASP A 126 -8.75 11.42 -2.64
CA ASP A 126 -7.39 10.99 -2.37
C ASP A 126 -6.52 11.08 -3.64
N LYS A 127 -5.19 11.16 -3.46
CA LYS A 127 -4.23 11.23 -4.56
C LYS A 127 -3.62 9.86 -4.82
N HIS A 128 -3.35 9.57 -6.08
CA HIS A 128 -2.80 8.28 -6.49
C HIS A 128 -1.46 8.50 -7.21
N ILE A 129 -0.45 7.73 -6.79
CA ILE A 129 0.85 7.61 -7.45
C ILE A 129 0.94 6.17 -7.95
N ILE A 130 1.32 5.99 -9.21
CA ILE A 130 1.68 4.69 -9.76
C ILE A 130 3.20 4.70 -9.89
N LEU A 131 3.87 3.92 -9.03
CA LEU A 131 5.33 3.81 -9.03
C LEU A 131 5.77 2.63 -9.86
N LEU A 132 6.33 2.94 -11.02
CA LEU A 132 6.90 1.98 -11.95
C LEU A 132 8.43 2.01 -11.86
N ARG A 133 9.04 0.89 -12.25
CA ARG A 133 10.47 0.73 -12.46
C ARG A 133 10.69 0.05 -13.79
N ASP A 134 11.85 0.27 -14.40
CA ASP A 134 12.28 -0.48 -15.56
C ASP A 134 12.05 -2.01 -15.34
N PRO A 135 11.31 -2.69 -16.23
CA PRO A 135 11.02 -4.12 -16.08
C PRO A 135 12.26 -5.00 -16.04
N LEU A 136 13.30 -4.68 -16.82
CA LEU A 136 14.56 -5.43 -16.84
C LEU A 136 15.26 -5.31 -15.50
N GLU A 137 15.34 -4.10 -14.95
CA GLU A 137 15.91 -3.88 -13.61
C GLU A 137 15.12 -4.60 -12.51
N THR A 138 13.80 -4.69 -12.67
CA THR A 138 12.91 -5.36 -11.72
C THR A 138 13.18 -6.85 -11.69
N ILE A 139 13.28 -7.47 -12.86
CA ILE A 139 13.60 -8.90 -13.01
C ILE A 139 15.01 -9.20 -12.47
N GLN A 140 16.01 -8.40 -12.84
CA GLN A 140 17.38 -8.56 -12.34
C GLN A 140 17.45 -8.45 -10.82
N SER A 141 16.81 -7.42 -10.26
CA SER A 141 16.71 -7.20 -8.82
C SER A 141 16.01 -8.34 -8.08
N TRP A 142 15.08 -9.04 -8.74
CA TRP A 142 14.45 -10.23 -8.19
C TRP A 142 15.37 -11.45 -8.26
N SER A 143 16.03 -11.68 -9.40
CA SER A 143 17.00 -12.78 -9.56
C SER A 143 18.06 -12.74 -8.45
N THR A 144 18.65 -11.56 -8.22
CA THR A 144 19.62 -11.37 -7.13
C THR A 144 19.03 -11.66 -5.76
N ALA A 145 17.76 -11.31 -5.51
CA ALA A 145 17.11 -11.60 -4.23
C ALA A 145 16.87 -13.11 -4.02
N VAL A 146 16.51 -13.83 -5.10
CA VAL A 146 16.36 -15.29 -5.09
C VAL A 146 17.70 -15.97 -4.84
N GLU A 147 18.73 -15.57 -5.57
CA GLU A 147 20.10 -16.07 -5.40
C GLU A 147 20.63 -15.84 -3.97
N ALA A 148 20.27 -14.72 -3.36
CA ALA A 148 20.62 -14.39 -1.97
C ALA A 148 19.73 -15.08 -0.92
N GLY A 149 18.72 -15.86 -1.33
CA GLY A 149 17.76 -16.49 -0.43
C GLY A 149 16.80 -15.51 0.27
N ALA A 150 16.73 -14.27 -0.21
CA ALA A 150 15.87 -13.20 0.32
C ALA A 150 14.48 -13.15 -0.34
N ALA A 151 14.24 -13.96 -1.37
CA ALA A 151 12.95 -14.10 -2.05
C ALA A 151 12.72 -15.54 -2.55
N GLY A 152 11.45 -15.94 -2.67
CA GLY A 152 11.06 -17.15 -3.36
C GLY A 152 11.18 -17.02 -4.89
N ALA A 153 11.09 -18.16 -5.59
CA ALA A 153 11.08 -18.17 -7.05
C ALA A 153 9.96 -17.28 -7.58
N THR A 154 10.28 -16.39 -8.54
CA THR A 154 9.33 -15.43 -9.09
C THR A 154 8.17 -16.15 -9.79
N THR A 155 6.98 -16.07 -9.23
CA THR A 155 5.75 -16.42 -9.98
C THR A 155 5.14 -15.15 -10.58
N LEU A 156 4.40 -15.29 -11.67
CA LEU A 156 3.65 -14.16 -12.24
C LEU A 156 2.66 -13.56 -11.22
N GLU A 157 2.08 -14.41 -10.37
CA GLU A 157 1.17 -14.01 -9.29
C GLU A 157 1.87 -13.15 -8.21
N GLU A 158 3.16 -13.35 -7.97
CA GLU A 158 3.93 -12.52 -7.03
C GLU A 158 4.35 -11.18 -7.63
N LEU A 159 4.49 -11.09 -8.95
CA LEU A 159 4.80 -9.85 -9.68
C LEU A 159 3.58 -8.91 -9.81
N GLY A 160 2.38 -9.49 -9.89
CA GLY A 160 1.10 -8.78 -10.02
C GLY A 160 0.42 -9.02 -11.35
#